data_AF-A0A8S3RAH0-F1
#
_entry.id   AF-A0A8S3RAH0-F1
#
_cell.length_a   1.000
_cell.length_b   1.000
_cell.length_c   1.000
_cell.angle_alpha   90.00
_cell.angle_beta   90.00
_cell.angle_gamma   90.00
#
_symmetry.space_group_name_H-M   'P 1'
#
loop_
_entity.id
_entity.type
_entity.pdbx_description
1 polymer ?
#
loop_
_entity_poly.entity_id
_entity_poly.type
_entity_poly.pdbx_seq_one_letter_code
_entity_poly.pdbx_strand_id
1 'polypeptide(L)'
;MQFIAARLANIHIQMSYPGVNVSTGLSPGIYTQKLATLRDLQARKRRAVATTKAAKLRRITLKSNRNQKTSACEIREGTTYKSNAALCDLKEEDINEIPPPSSKPENNAMCLEDATEYTQIYFDIEATGLSRTSHITQLSAIRGEEMFSTYVLQSCEITSKAAEITGLTFQNNSLFPHIKTVPALQN
;
A
#
# COMPACT_ATOMS: atom_id res chain seq x y z
N MET A 1 11.42 1.55 11.15
CA MET A 1 10.44 2.13 10.20
C MET A 1 9.34 1.12 9.92
N GLN A 2 8.18 1.28 10.54
CA GLN A 2 7.12 0.26 10.59
C GLN A 2 5.97 0.56 9.60
N PHE A 3 5.71 -0.39 8.69
CA PHE A 3 4.40 -0.83 8.19
C PHE A 3 3.36 0.21 7.69
N ILE A 4 3.74 1.20 6.88
CA ILE A 4 2.73 2.06 6.19
C ILE A 4 2.12 1.36 4.96
N ALA A 5 2.84 0.45 4.30
CA ALA A 5 2.40 -0.18 3.05
C ALA A 5 1.10 -1.03 3.17
N ALA A 6 0.87 -1.69 4.32
CA ALA A 6 -0.23 -2.65 4.45
C ALA A 6 -1.64 -2.01 4.53
N ARG A 7 -1.73 -0.69 4.75
CA ARG A 7 -3.04 -0.02 4.88
C ARG A 7 -3.61 0.44 3.54
N LEU A 8 -2.76 0.68 2.53
CA LEU A 8 -3.17 1.27 1.25
C LEU A 8 -3.76 0.25 0.27
N ALA A 9 -3.29 -1.00 0.27
CA ALA A 9 -3.83 -2.05 -0.60
C ALA A 9 -5.33 -2.33 -0.36
N ASN A 10 -5.85 -2.02 0.84
CA ASN A 10 -7.24 -2.31 1.25
C ASN A 10 -8.27 -1.25 0.82
N ILE A 11 -7.87 -0.09 0.29
CA ILE A 11 -8.82 1.01 0.03
C ILE A 11 -9.26 1.07 -1.44
N HIS A 12 -8.42 0.68 -2.40
CA HIS A 12 -8.73 0.83 -3.84
C HIS A 12 -8.84 -0.48 -4.62
N ILE A 13 -8.31 -1.59 -4.12
CA ILE A 13 -8.42 -2.89 -4.78
C ILE A 13 -9.12 -3.80 -3.77
N GLN A 14 -10.32 -4.29 -4.07
CA GLN A 14 -11.09 -5.19 -3.19
C GLN A 14 -10.45 -6.59 -3.05
N MET A 15 -9.12 -6.68 -3.08
CA MET A 15 -8.35 -7.91 -3.08
C MET A 15 -7.39 -7.94 -1.88
N SER A 16 -7.31 -9.10 -1.24
CA SER A 16 -6.25 -9.40 -0.29
C SER A 16 -4.89 -9.43 -1.01
N TYR A 17 -3.80 -9.10 -0.32
CA TYR A 17 -2.44 -9.04 -0.89
C TYR A 17 -2.05 -10.29 -1.72
N PRO A 18 -2.37 -11.54 -1.31
CA PRO A 18 -2.12 -12.73 -2.15
C PRO A 18 -2.88 -12.73 -3.47
N GLY A 19 -4.04 -12.08 -3.54
CA GLY A 19 -4.84 -11.96 -4.75
C GLY A 19 -4.18 -11.08 -5.81
N VAL A 20 -3.40 -10.08 -5.38
CA VAL A 20 -2.62 -9.24 -6.30
C VAL A 20 -1.52 -10.07 -6.96
N ASN A 21 -0.78 -10.87 -6.20
CA ASN A 21 0.25 -11.78 -6.74
C ASN A 21 -0.33 -12.71 -7.81
N VAL A 22 -1.46 -13.36 -7.52
CA VAL A 22 -2.14 -14.27 -8.47
C VAL A 22 -2.56 -13.52 -9.75
N SER A 23 -3.12 -12.31 -9.64
CA SER A 23 -3.48 -11.52 -10.82
C SER A 23 -2.29 -11.15 -11.71
N THR A 24 -1.11 -10.97 -11.10
CA THR A 24 0.14 -10.65 -11.81
C THR A 24 0.92 -11.89 -12.27
N GLY A 25 0.34 -13.09 -12.12
CA GLY A 25 0.97 -14.35 -12.49
C GLY A 25 2.13 -14.75 -11.57
N LEU A 26 2.20 -14.15 -10.38
CA LEU A 26 3.22 -14.41 -9.37
C LEU A 26 2.72 -15.37 -8.30
N SER A 27 3.65 -16.14 -7.77
CA SER A 27 3.43 -16.96 -6.60
C SER A 27 3.24 -16.06 -5.38
N PRO A 28 2.17 -16.21 -4.58
CA PRO A 28 2.07 -15.48 -3.34
C PRO A 28 3.19 -15.85 -2.36
N GLY A 29 3.76 -17.06 -2.43
CA GLY A 29 4.76 -17.55 -1.50
C GLY A 29 4.20 -17.84 -0.08
N ILE A 30 4.89 -18.70 0.67
CA ILE A 30 4.42 -19.21 1.98
C ILE A 30 4.29 -18.09 3.01
N TYR A 31 5.26 -17.17 3.07
CA TYR A 31 5.31 -16.10 4.06
C TYR A 31 4.19 -15.08 3.86
N THR A 32 3.90 -14.72 2.61
CA THR A 32 2.82 -13.79 2.27
C THR A 32 1.46 -14.37 2.61
N GLN A 33 1.24 -15.66 2.31
CA GLN A 33 0.00 -16.36 2.70
C GLN A 33 -0.17 -16.38 4.22
N LYS A 34 0.89 -16.69 4.96
CA LYS A 34 0.87 -16.68 6.43
C LYS A 34 0.60 -15.27 6.98
N LEU A 35 1.19 -14.24 6.40
CA LEU A 35 0.95 -12.86 6.81
C LEU A 35 -0.49 -12.42 6.53
N ALA A 36 -1.02 -12.76 5.35
CA ALA A 36 -2.40 -12.45 4.96
C ALA A 36 -3.41 -13.09 5.92
N THR A 37 -3.28 -14.38 6.21
CA THR A 37 -4.14 -15.10 7.16
C THR A 37 -4.11 -14.49 8.57
N LEU A 38 -2.94 -14.09 9.07
CA LEU A 38 -2.81 -13.38 10.35
C LEU A 38 -3.53 -12.03 10.34
N ARG A 39 -3.43 -11.27 9.24
CA ARG A 39 -4.10 -9.98 9.09
C ARG A 39 -5.61 -10.13 9.01
N ASP A 40 -6.11 -11.14 8.29
CA ASP A 40 -7.53 -11.46 8.21
C ASP A 40 -8.09 -11.88 9.56
N LEU A 41 -7.35 -12.67 10.33
CA LEU A 41 -7.74 -13.04 11.70
C LEU A 41 -7.82 -11.81 12.62
N GLN A 42 -6.85 -10.90 12.55
CA GLN A 42 -6.89 -9.63 13.28
C GLN A 42 -8.05 -8.72 12.85
N ALA A 43 -8.33 -8.65 11.54
CA ALA A 43 -9.45 -7.86 11.00
C ALA A 43 -10.80 -8.42 11.47
N ARG A 44 -10.99 -9.75 11.40
CA ARG A 44 -12.19 -10.43 11.92
C ARG A 44 -12.38 -10.18 13.41
N LYS A 45 -11.32 -10.31 14.22
CA LYS A 45 -11.37 -10.01 15.66
C LYS A 45 -11.79 -8.56 15.92
N ARG A 46 -11.19 -7.59 15.21
CA ARG A 46 -11.54 -6.16 15.33
C ARG A 46 -12.99 -5.89 14.92
N ARG A 47 -13.46 -6.49 13.83
CA ARG A 47 -14.84 -6.35 13.35
C ARG A 47 -15.84 -6.90 14.38
N ALA A 48 -15.59 -8.10 14.90
CA ALA A 48 -16.44 -8.73 15.92
C ALA A 48 -16.56 -7.85 17.19
N VAL A 49 -15.44 -7.30 17.67
CA VAL A 49 -15.45 -6.36 18.81
C VAL A 49 -16.20 -5.08 18.47
N ALA A 50 -15.96 -4.48 17.31
CA ALA A 50 -16.59 -3.23 16.90
C ALA A 50 -18.12 -3.34 16.71
N THR A 51 -18.63 -4.54 16.38
CA THR A 51 -20.07 -4.78 16.25
C THR A 51 -20.81 -4.95 17.57
N THR A 52 -20.09 -5.17 18.68
CA THR A 52 -20.72 -5.35 20.00
C THR A 52 -21.47 -4.09 20.47
N LYS A 53 -22.55 -4.29 21.24
CA LYS A 53 -23.32 -3.19 21.86
C LYS A 53 -22.43 -2.30 22.72
N ALA A 54 -21.54 -2.89 23.53
CA ALA A 54 -20.61 -2.15 24.37
C ALA A 54 -19.67 -1.24 23.57
N ALA A 55 -19.10 -1.74 22.46
CA ALA A 55 -18.24 -0.92 21.59
C ALA A 55 -19.03 0.22 20.92
N LYS A 56 -20.27 -0.05 20.47
CA LYS A 56 -21.15 0.98 19.88
C LYS A 56 -21.52 2.06 20.91
N LEU A 57 -21.91 1.66 22.12
CA LEU A 57 -22.24 2.59 23.20
C LEU A 57 -21.03 3.45 23.57
N ARG A 58 -19.86 2.83 23.77
CA ARG A 58 -18.61 3.55 24.04
C ARG A 58 -18.30 4.57 22.94
N ARG A 59 -18.50 4.21 21.67
CA ARG A 59 -18.32 5.13 20.54
C ARG A 59 -19.27 6.33 20.62
N ILE A 60 -20.55 6.10 20.95
CA ILE A 60 -21.55 7.18 21.12
C ILE A 60 -21.14 8.09 22.28
N THR A 61 -20.78 7.54 23.43
CA THR A 61 -20.33 8.31 24.60
C THR A 61 -19.10 9.15 24.29
N LEU A 62 -18.08 8.56 23.65
CA LEU A 62 -16.88 9.29 23.24
C LEU A 62 -17.18 10.39 22.23
N LYS A 63 -18.10 10.15 21.29
CA LYS A 63 -18.54 11.17 20.33
C LYS A 63 -19.24 12.33 21.04
N SER A 64 -20.13 12.03 21.99
CA SER A 64 -20.81 13.03 22.81
C SER A 64 -19.81 13.88 23.60
N ASN A 65 -18.89 13.25 24.32
CA ASN A 65 -17.87 13.93 25.12
C ASN A 65 -16.96 14.81 24.25
N ARG A 66 -16.58 14.33 23.07
CA ARG A 66 -15.78 15.13 22.12
C ARG A 66 -16.56 16.36 21.67
N ASN A 67 -17.81 16.18 21.24
CA ASN A 67 -18.65 17.29 20.79
C ASN A 67 -18.88 18.33 21.89
N GLN A 68 -19.08 17.90 23.14
CA GLN A 68 -19.24 18.80 24.28
C GLN A 68 -17.95 19.61 24.54
N LYS A 69 -16.79 18.96 24.50
CA LYS A 69 -15.50 19.64 24.65
C LYS A 69 -15.26 20.65 23.52
N THR A 70 -15.51 20.24 22.28
CA THR A 70 -15.38 21.14 21.12
C THR A 70 -16.31 22.34 21.26
N SER A 71 -17.59 22.14 21.57
CA SER A 71 -18.54 23.24 21.76
C SER A 71 -18.12 24.19 22.88
N ALA A 72 -17.62 23.68 24.01
CA ALA A 72 -17.16 24.52 25.11
C ALA A 72 -15.93 25.37 24.73
N CYS A 73 -14.96 24.79 23.99
CA CYS A 73 -13.83 25.54 23.45
C CYS A 73 -14.29 26.59 22.43
N GLU A 74 -15.17 26.23 21.49
CA GLU A 74 -15.73 27.15 20.49
C GLU A 74 -16.47 28.34 21.13
N ILE A 75 -17.28 28.09 22.17
CA ILE A 75 -17.98 29.16 22.90
C ILE A 75 -16.98 30.08 23.62
N ARG A 76 -15.96 29.49 24.26
CA ARG A 76 -14.95 30.26 25.01
C ARG A 76 -14.07 31.11 24.09
N GLU A 77 -13.72 30.57 22.93
CA GLU A 77 -12.70 31.15 22.05
C GLU A 77 -13.31 31.96 20.89
N GLY A 78 -14.62 31.87 20.67
CA GLY A 78 -15.35 32.66 19.68
C GLY A 78 -15.20 32.14 18.24
N THR A 79 -15.43 33.03 17.26
CA THR A 79 -15.40 32.70 15.81
C THR A 79 -14.06 32.16 15.32
N THR A 80 -12.96 32.39 16.04
CA THR A 80 -11.59 31.94 15.71
C THR A 80 -11.45 30.42 15.60
N TYR A 81 -12.23 29.63 16.36
CA TYR A 81 -12.09 28.16 16.38
C TYR A 81 -13.39 27.40 16.09
N LYS A 82 -14.43 28.11 15.64
CA LYS A 82 -15.64 27.45 15.16
C LYS A 82 -15.28 26.46 14.06
N SER A 83 -15.70 25.21 14.20
CA SER A 83 -15.52 24.20 13.17
C SER A 83 -16.08 24.71 11.83
N ASN A 84 -15.25 24.66 10.78
CA ASN A 84 -15.48 25.24 9.45
C ASN A 84 -15.50 26.78 9.36
N ALA A 85 -14.98 27.53 10.33
CA ALA A 85 -14.90 29.01 10.26
C ALA A 85 -14.19 29.51 8.99
N ALA A 86 -13.12 28.84 8.57
CA ALA A 86 -12.36 29.17 7.35
C ALA A 86 -13.13 28.99 6.04
N LEU A 87 -14.29 28.30 6.06
CA LEU A 87 -15.16 28.17 4.87
C LEU A 87 -16.27 29.24 4.81
N CYS A 88 -16.53 29.96 5.91
CA CYS A 88 -17.68 30.87 5.99
C CYS A 88 -17.32 32.36 5.87
N ASP A 89 -16.07 32.75 6.12
CA ASP A 89 -15.65 34.15 6.08
C ASP A 89 -14.54 34.37 5.03
N LEU A 90 -14.89 34.23 3.75
CA LEU A 90 -14.12 34.88 2.67
C LEU A 90 -14.58 36.34 2.58
N LYS A 91 -14.11 37.16 3.52
CA LYS A 91 -13.89 38.58 3.23
C LYS A 91 -12.39 38.77 3.15
N GLU A 92 -11.94 39.11 1.96
CA GLU A 92 -10.58 39.56 1.67
C GLU A 92 -10.24 40.71 2.62
N GLU A 93 -9.34 40.48 3.56
CA GLU A 93 -8.70 41.55 4.32
C GLU A 93 -7.20 41.42 4.12
N ASP A 94 -6.66 42.54 3.65
CA ASP A 94 -5.32 42.79 3.14
C ASP A 94 -4.26 42.71 4.26
N ILE A 95 -3.55 41.59 4.32
CA ILE A 95 -2.40 41.42 5.21
C ILE A 95 -1.17 42.01 4.53
N ASN A 96 -0.91 43.28 4.84
CA ASN A 96 0.32 43.98 4.53
C ASN A 96 1.54 43.12 4.91
N GLU A 97 2.40 42.86 3.92
CA GLU A 97 3.47 41.87 3.92
C GLU A 97 4.53 42.08 5.02
N ILE A 98 4.92 40.99 5.68
CA ILE A 98 6.14 40.91 6.50
C ILE A 98 7.32 40.63 5.56
N PRO A 99 8.43 41.38 5.62
CA PRO A 99 9.59 41.14 4.75
C PRO A 99 10.23 39.77 5.02
N PRO A 100 10.72 39.08 3.97
CA PRO A 100 11.14 37.70 4.08
C PRO A 100 12.44 37.57 4.90
N PRO A 101 12.54 36.57 5.80
CA PRO A 101 13.78 36.26 6.50
C PRO A 101 14.83 35.70 5.52
N SER A 102 16.10 36.08 5.73
CA SER A 102 17.24 35.64 4.93
C SER A 102 17.39 34.10 4.90
N SER A 103 17.64 33.56 3.70
CA SER A 103 17.67 32.12 3.40
C SER A 103 18.74 31.36 4.21
N LYS A 104 18.34 30.28 4.89
CA LYS A 104 19.26 29.28 5.45
C LYS A 104 20.01 28.56 4.32
N PRO A 105 21.27 28.13 4.53
CA PRO A 105 22.00 27.34 3.55
C PRO A 105 21.30 26.00 3.27
N GLU A 106 21.18 25.66 1.98
CA GLU A 106 20.48 24.49 1.47
C GLU A 106 21.22 23.20 1.84
N ASN A 107 20.67 22.44 2.79
CA ASN A 107 20.87 21.00 2.80
C ASN A 107 19.91 20.45 1.74
N ASN A 108 20.41 20.18 0.54
CA ASN A 108 19.62 19.50 -0.51
C ASN A 108 19.36 18.04 -0.11
N ALA A 109 18.50 17.84 0.90
CA ALA A 109 17.58 16.72 0.86
C ALA A 109 16.82 16.88 -0.46
N MET A 110 16.83 15.86 -1.30
CA MET A 110 16.08 15.83 -2.55
C MET A 110 14.62 16.12 -2.24
N CYS A 111 14.24 17.40 -2.35
CA CYS A 111 12.90 17.87 -2.14
C CYS A 111 12.10 17.36 -3.34
N LEU A 112 11.25 16.39 -3.05
CA LEU A 112 10.27 15.77 -3.93
C LEU A 112 9.13 16.80 -4.20
N GLU A 113 9.47 18.04 -4.50
CA GLU A 113 8.55 19.19 -4.46
C GLU A 113 8.02 19.57 -5.85
N ASP A 114 8.64 19.09 -6.93
CA ASP A 114 8.18 19.34 -8.31
C ASP A 114 7.36 18.19 -8.93
N ALA A 115 7.22 17.06 -8.24
CA ALA A 115 6.30 16.00 -8.65
C ALA A 115 4.91 16.30 -8.08
N THR A 116 4.12 17.08 -8.79
CA THR A 116 2.70 17.36 -8.45
C THR A 116 1.86 16.09 -8.41
N GLU A 117 2.37 14.96 -8.91
CA GLU A 117 1.67 13.68 -8.92
C GLU A 117 2.64 12.49 -8.77
N TYR A 118 2.50 11.73 -7.69
CA TYR A 118 3.22 10.45 -7.52
C TYR A 118 2.43 9.33 -8.17
N THR A 119 3.03 8.71 -9.16
CA THR A 119 2.48 7.47 -9.71
C THR A 119 2.82 6.30 -8.80
N GLN A 120 1.79 5.74 -8.15
CA GLN A 120 1.95 4.53 -7.34
C GLN A 120 2.05 3.31 -8.26
N ILE A 121 3.17 2.59 -8.14
CA ILE A 121 3.42 1.34 -8.85
C ILE A 121 3.66 0.27 -7.80
N TYR A 122 2.91 -0.82 -7.89
CA TYR A 122 3.18 -2.03 -7.12
C TYR A 122 4.02 -2.94 -8.00
N PHE A 123 5.19 -3.34 -7.53
CA PHE A 123 6.07 -4.24 -8.27
C PHE A 123 6.57 -5.37 -7.39
N ASP A 124 6.91 -6.48 -8.01
CA ASP A 124 7.50 -7.64 -7.37
C ASP A 124 8.45 -8.34 -8.35
N ILE A 125 9.42 -9.07 -7.81
CA ILE A 125 10.46 -9.75 -8.60
C ILE A 125 10.61 -11.21 -8.19
N GLU A 126 10.81 -12.07 -9.18
CA GLU A 126 11.27 -13.44 -8.96
C GLU A 126 12.74 -13.54 -9.31
N ALA A 127 13.49 -14.35 -8.56
CA ALA A 127 14.92 -14.51 -8.74
C ALA A 127 15.37 -15.98 -8.61
N THR A 128 16.57 -16.28 -9.11
CA THR A 128 17.14 -17.63 -9.05
C THR A 128 17.48 -18.10 -7.64
N GLY A 129 17.50 -17.19 -6.65
CA GLY A 129 17.78 -17.46 -5.24
C GLY A 129 17.86 -16.17 -4.42
N LEU A 130 18.35 -16.27 -3.18
CA LEU A 130 18.51 -15.13 -2.25
C LEU A 130 19.95 -14.60 -2.18
N SER A 131 20.86 -15.11 -3.02
CA SER A 131 22.26 -14.68 -3.04
C SER A 131 22.39 -13.31 -3.72
N ARG A 132 23.44 -12.56 -3.37
CA ARG A 132 23.82 -11.34 -4.11
C ARG A 132 24.23 -11.61 -5.56
N THR A 133 24.49 -12.87 -5.90
CA THR A 133 24.82 -13.34 -7.25
C THR A 133 23.61 -13.92 -7.99
N SER A 134 22.43 -13.92 -7.37
CA SER A 134 21.19 -14.41 -8.00
C SER A 134 20.73 -13.47 -9.10
N HIS A 135 20.14 -14.05 -10.14
CA HIS A 135 19.61 -13.31 -11.30
C HIS A 135 18.10 -13.14 -11.15
N ILE A 136 17.57 -12.03 -11.67
CA ILE A 136 16.12 -11.82 -11.78
C ILE A 136 15.60 -12.71 -12.93
N THR A 137 14.53 -13.45 -12.69
CA THR A 137 13.88 -14.34 -13.67
C THR A 137 12.54 -13.79 -14.14
N GLN A 138 11.86 -12.98 -13.33
CA GLN A 138 10.63 -12.29 -13.69
C GLN A 138 10.55 -10.93 -13.00
N LEU A 139 10.01 -9.93 -13.70
CA LEU A 139 9.64 -8.63 -13.16
C LEU A 139 8.17 -8.37 -13.48
N SER A 140 7.39 -8.04 -12.45
CA SER A 140 5.99 -7.66 -12.61
C SER A 140 5.73 -6.32 -11.94
N ALA A 141 4.92 -5.49 -12.58
CA ALA A 141 4.49 -4.20 -12.07
C ALA A 141 3.03 -3.93 -12.45
N ILE A 142 2.29 -3.27 -11.57
CA ILE A 142 0.91 -2.85 -11.81
C ILE A 142 0.68 -1.41 -11.34
N ARG A 143 -0.06 -0.66 -12.15
CA ARG A 143 -0.50 0.71 -11.87
C ARG A 143 -1.97 0.84 -12.29
N GLY A 144 -2.88 0.90 -11.32
CA GLY A 144 -4.31 0.91 -11.63
C GLY A 144 -4.71 -0.34 -12.42
N GLU A 145 -5.15 -0.17 -13.66
CA GLU A 145 -5.51 -1.26 -14.58
C GLU A 145 -4.35 -1.68 -15.52
N GLU A 146 -3.26 -0.91 -15.56
CA GLU A 146 -2.09 -1.19 -16.39
C GLU A 146 -1.20 -2.23 -15.71
N MET A 147 -0.91 -3.33 -16.40
CA MET A 147 -0.06 -4.42 -15.91
C MET A 147 1.11 -4.66 -16.86
N PHE A 148 2.29 -4.82 -16.27
CA PHE A 148 3.51 -5.26 -16.92
C PHE A 148 4.00 -6.52 -16.23
N SER A 149 4.29 -7.57 -16.99
CA SER A 149 4.87 -8.82 -16.48
C SER A 149 5.76 -9.42 -17.56
N THR A 150 7.04 -9.57 -17.26
CA THR A 150 8.02 -10.06 -18.24
C THR A 150 8.99 -11.05 -17.60
N TYR A 151 9.38 -12.05 -18.39
CA TYR A 151 10.40 -13.03 -18.01
C TYR A 151 11.77 -12.60 -18.56
N VAL A 152 12.80 -12.79 -17.75
CA VAL A 152 14.18 -12.47 -18.10
C VAL A 152 14.96 -13.78 -18.15
N LEU A 153 15.67 -14.01 -19.26
CA LEU A 153 16.51 -15.18 -19.41
C LEU A 153 17.77 -15.04 -18.55
N GLN A 154 17.98 -15.99 -17.65
CA GLN A 154 19.16 -16.05 -16.79
C GLN A 154 20.26 -16.93 -17.37
N SER A 155 21.51 -16.63 -17.03
CA SER A 155 22.68 -17.48 -17.36
C SER A 155 23.03 -18.48 -16.27
N CYS A 156 22.32 -18.47 -15.14
CA CYS A 156 22.58 -19.35 -13.99
C CYS A 156 21.38 -20.24 -13.68
N GLU A 157 21.63 -21.34 -12.99
CA GLU A 157 20.56 -22.23 -12.54
C GLU A 157 19.67 -21.56 -11.48
N ILE A 158 18.38 -21.94 -11.48
CA ILE A 158 17.44 -21.60 -10.41
C ILE A 158 17.66 -22.59 -9.28
N THR A 159 17.94 -22.09 -8.08
CA THR A 159 18.09 -22.96 -6.90
C THR A 159 16.80 -23.75 -6.66
N SER A 160 16.90 -25.00 -6.18
CA SER A 160 15.73 -25.87 -5.94
C SER A 160 14.66 -25.20 -5.07
N LYS A 161 15.08 -24.43 -4.05
CA LYS A 161 14.17 -23.67 -3.19
C LYS A 161 13.48 -22.51 -3.92
N ALA A 162 14.20 -21.80 -4.79
CA ALA A 162 13.60 -20.76 -5.60
C ALA A 162 12.62 -21.34 -6.63
N ALA A 163 12.97 -22.45 -7.30
CA ALA A 163 12.08 -23.14 -8.22
C ALA A 163 10.78 -23.61 -7.53
N GLU A 164 10.87 -24.15 -6.31
CA GLU A 164 9.72 -24.54 -5.50
C GLU A 164 8.80 -23.36 -5.16
N ILE A 165 9.38 -22.20 -4.82
CA ILE A 165 8.62 -21.00 -4.41
C ILE A 165 8.00 -20.30 -5.60
N THR A 166 8.79 -20.07 -6.65
CA THR A 166 8.41 -19.29 -7.84
C THR A 166 7.60 -20.12 -8.83
N GLY A 167 7.71 -21.44 -8.77
CA GLY A 167 7.19 -22.34 -9.80
C GLY A 167 7.94 -22.24 -11.13
N LEU A 168 9.10 -21.57 -11.18
CA LEU A 168 9.87 -21.43 -12.41
C LEU A 168 10.89 -22.56 -12.51
N THR A 169 10.91 -23.21 -13.66
CA THR A 169 11.93 -24.20 -14.00
C THR A 169 12.68 -23.74 -15.24
N PHE A 170 13.98 -24.05 -15.30
CA PHE A 170 14.83 -23.72 -16.44
C PHE A 170 15.32 -25.01 -17.06
N GLN A 171 14.92 -25.27 -18.31
CA GLN A 171 15.31 -26.46 -19.07
C GLN A 171 15.61 -26.06 -20.51
N ASN A 172 16.66 -26.62 -21.11
CA ASN A 172 17.00 -26.40 -22.53
C ASN A 172 17.02 -24.91 -22.94
N ASN A 173 17.65 -24.07 -22.11
CA ASN A 173 17.76 -22.63 -22.32
C ASN A 173 16.40 -21.90 -22.40
N SER A 174 15.35 -22.49 -21.83
CA SER A 174 13.99 -21.97 -21.81
C SER A 174 13.43 -21.97 -20.38
N LEU A 175 12.72 -20.90 -20.01
CA LEU A 175 12.07 -20.74 -18.71
C LEU A 175 10.61 -21.21 -18.79
N PHE A 176 10.21 -22.13 -17.92
CA PHE A 176 8.86 -22.69 -17.87
C PHE A 176 8.19 -22.35 -16.54
N PRO A 177 7.09 -21.57 -16.54
CA PRO A 177 6.25 -21.40 -15.37
C PRO A 177 5.40 -22.65 -15.13
N HIS A 178 5.37 -23.14 -13.89
CA HIS A 178 4.57 -24.31 -13.48
C HIS A 178 3.06 -24.10 -13.67
N ILE A 179 2.62 -22.85 -13.76
CA ILE A 179 1.19 -22.49 -13.81
C ILE A 179 0.81 -22.12 -15.25
N LYS A 180 0.72 -23.13 -16.11
CA LYS A 180 -0.16 -23.17 -17.30
C LYS A 180 -0.20 -24.60 -17.86
N THR A 181 -0.97 -25.49 -17.23
CA THR A 181 -1.67 -26.53 -17.99
C THR A 181 -3.03 -25.96 -18.39
N VAL A 182 -3.10 -25.38 -19.58
CA VAL A 182 -4.39 -25.14 -20.26
C VAL A 182 -4.82 -26.51 -20.79
N PRO A 183 -6.08 -26.97 -20.60
CA PRO A 183 -6.52 -28.24 -21.16
C PRO A 183 -6.35 -28.20 -22.69
N ALA A 184 -5.67 -29.20 -23.23
CA ALA A 184 -5.59 -29.40 -24.67
C ALA A 184 -6.99 -29.77 -25.18
N LEU A 185 -7.58 -28.94 -26.03
CA LEU A 185 -8.65 -29.38 -26.90
C LEU A 185 -8.05 -30.40 -27.87
N GLN A 186 -8.39 -31.68 -27.70
CA GLN A 186 -8.30 -32.65 -28.78
C GLN A 186 -9.41 -32.30 -29.78
N ASN A 187 -9.01 -32.05 -31.02
CA ASN A 187 -9.92 -32.10 -32.17
C ASN A 187 -10.43 -33.52 -32.36
#